data_AF-A0A349JL07-F1
#
_entry.id   AF-A0A349JL07-F1
#
_cell.length_a   1.000
_cell.length_b   1.000
_cell.length_c   1.000
_cell.angle_alpha   90.00
_cell.angle_beta   90.00
_cell.angle_gamma   90.00
#
_symmetry.space_group_name_H-M   'P 1'
#
loop_
_entity.id
_entity.type
_entity.pdbx_description
1 polymer ?
#
loop_
_entity_poly.entity_id
_entity_poly.type
_entity_poly.pdbx_seq_one_letter_code
_entity_poly.pdbx_strand_id
1 'polypeptide(L)'
;MSQSINFARLKYFSEEFTKAHQYDEILQELKKILKEEEKIDETLDKKFIEVIETQYLTLSANTPEIEKFLIKDSEIILHPQSRHYFVTEKLWQVLEEEIFKQSQDIKNAKDFLYLVKDCTEIEGYYSKKMLVFEAS
;
A
#
# COMPACT_ATOMS: atom_id res chain seq x y z
N MET A 1 -1.02 20.14 -6.47
CA MET A 1 -1.18 19.54 -5.13
C MET A 1 -0.33 18.28 -5.11
N SER A 2 0.58 18.14 -4.15
CA SER A 2 1.39 16.93 -4.01
C SER A 2 0.51 15.87 -3.36
N GLN A 3 0.26 14.76 -4.05
CA GLN A 3 -0.40 13.60 -3.44
C GLN A 3 0.65 12.79 -2.67
N SER A 4 0.28 12.33 -1.48
CA SER A 4 1.11 11.49 -0.62
C SER A 4 0.55 10.08 -0.56
N ILE A 5 1.45 9.11 -0.34
CA ILE A 5 1.07 7.71 -0.10
C ILE A 5 0.75 7.53 1.38
N ASN A 6 -0.46 7.06 1.68
CA ASN A 6 -0.85 6.60 3.01
C ASN A 6 -0.96 5.08 3.00
N PHE A 7 -0.11 4.41 3.77
CA PHE A 7 -0.13 2.97 3.86
C PHE A 7 -1.27 2.46 4.74
N ALA A 8 -1.80 1.31 4.37
CA ALA A 8 -2.78 0.61 5.17
C ALA A 8 -2.64 -0.91 5.00
N ARG A 9 -3.16 -1.68 5.95
CA ARG A 9 -3.19 -3.14 5.88
C ARG A 9 -4.58 -3.66 5.53
N LEU A 10 -4.62 -4.75 4.79
CA LEU A 10 -5.80 -5.57 4.59
C LEU A 10 -6.05 -6.41 5.85
N LYS A 11 -7.21 -6.20 6.49
CA LYS A 11 -7.66 -6.98 7.66
C LYS A 11 -8.71 -8.04 7.33
N TYR A 12 -9.18 -8.08 6.08
CA TYR A 12 -10.25 -8.99 5.67
C TYR A 12 -9.80 -10.46 5.62
N PHE A 13 -8.57 -10.71 5.20
CA PHE A 13 -8.00 -12.06 5.16
C PHE A 13 -7.15 -12.35 6.38
N SER A 14 -7.14 -13.61 6.81
CA SER A 14 -6.19 -14.12 7.80
C SER A 14 -4.77 -14.20 7.22
N GLU A 15 -3.74 -14.11 8.05
CA GLU A 15 -2.35 -14.26 7.61
C GLU A 15 -2.06 -15.63 7.01
N GLU A 16 -2.70 -16.68 7.52
CA GLU A 16 -2.57 -18.05 7.01
C GLU A 16 -3.03 -18.14 5.56
N PHE A 17 -4.16 -17.50 5.27
CA PHE A 17 -4.70 -17.43 3.91
C PHE A 17 -3.75 -16.70 2.97
N THR A 18 -3.30 -15.48 3.32
CA THR A 18 -2.49 -14.67 2.40
C THR A 18 -1.08 -15.24 2.19
N LYS A 19 -0.51 -15.92 3.19
CA LYS A 19 0.78 -16.62 3.04
C LYS A 19 0.71 -17.77 2.03
N ALA A 20 -0.41 -18.47 1.96
CA ALA A 20 -0.62 -19.61 1.08
C ALA A 20 -0.86 -19.23 -0.40
N HIS A 21 -1.20 -17.98 -0.69
CA HIS A 21 -1.57 -17.51 -2.03
C HIS A 21 -0.54 -16.54 -2.62
N GLN A 22 -0.53 -16.39 -3.93
CA GLN A 22 0.26 -15.37 -4.62
C GLN A 22 -0.40 -13.99 -4.54
N TYR A 23 0.37 -12.91 -4.78
CA TYR A 23 -0.17 -11.54 -4.78
C TYR A 23 -1.35 -11.37 -5.73
N ASP A 24 -1.24 -11.90 -6.95
CA ASP A 24 -2.29 -11.80 -7.96
C ASP A 24 -3.56 -12.54 -7.55
N GLU A 25 -3.45 -13.68 -6.87
CA GLU A 25 -4.60 -14.44 -6.38
C GLU A 25 -5.37 -13.66 -5.31
N ILE A 26 -4.65 -13.04 -4.37
CA ILE A 26 -5.24 -12.19 -3.32
C ILE A 26 -5.94 -10.98 -3.93
N LEU A 27 -5.29 -10.33 -4.90
CA LEU A 27 -5.85 -9.19 -5.60
C LEU A 27 -7.12 -9.55 -6.37
N GLN A 28 -7.14 -10.70 -7.07
CA GLN A 28 -8.33 -11.16 -7.79
C GLN A 28 -9.47 -11.49 -6.83
N GLU A 29 -9.19 -12.12 -5.69
CA GLU A 29 -10.21 -12.42 -4.69
C GLU A 29 -10.80 -11.14 -4.07
N LEU A 30 -9.95 -10.15 -3.73
CA LEU A 30 -10.42 -8.82 -3.28
C LEU A 30 -11.31 -8.17 -4.31
N LYS A 31 -10.88 -8.14 -5.58
CA LYS A 31 -11.67 -7.57 -6.68
C LYS A 31 -13.02 -8.26 -6.84
N LYS A 32 -13.06 -9.58 -6.69
CA LYS A 32 -14.29 -10.36 -6.78
C LYS A 32 -15.25 -10.00 -5.64
N ILE A 33 -14.77 -9.92 -4.41
CA ILE A 33 -15.58 -9.54 -3.25
C ILE A 33 -16.10 -8.10 -3.39
N LEU A 34 -15.23 -7.17 -3.79
CA LEU A 34 -15.59 -5.75 -3.89
C LEU A 34 -16.56 -5.45 -5.04
N LYS A 35 -16.62 -6.29 -6.08
CA LYS A 35 -17.61 -6.15 -7.16
C LYS A 35 -19.06 -6.30 -6.67
N GLU A 36 -19.27 -6.98 -5.54
CA GLU A 36 -20.60 -7.22 -4.98
C GLU A 36 -21.04 -6.11 -4.01
N GLU A 37 -20.18 -5.14 -3.71
CA GLU A 37 -20.44 -4.08 -2.72
C GLU A 37 -20.89 -2.77 -3.39
N GLU A 38 -21.97 -2.16 -2.87
CA GLU A 38 -22.53 -0.92 -3.44
C GLU A 38 -21.83 0.36 -2.96
N LYS A 39 -21.20 0.31 -1.78
CA LYS A 39 -20.54 1.46 -1.13
C LYS A 39 -19.06 1.22 -0.90
N ILE A 40 -18.30 1.27 -1.98
CA ILE A 40 -16.91 0.81 -2.04
C ILE A 40 -16.01 1.50 -1.00
N ASP A 41 -15.95 2.82 -0.97
CA ASP A 41 -15.05 3.55 -0.05
C ASP A 41 -15.40 3.28 1.41
N GLU A 42 -16.67 3.40 1.79
CA GLU A 42 -17.10 3.10 3.17
C GLU A 42 -16.83 1.64 3.57
N THR A 43 -17.07 0.70 2.64
CA THR A 43 -16.83 -0.71 2.88
C THR A 43 -15.34 -0.99 3.06
N LEU A 44 -14.48 -0.40 2.23
CA LEU A 44 -13.04 -0.58 2.31
C LEU A 44 -12.51 -0.08 3.66
N ASP A 45 -12.77 1.17 4.01
CA ASP A 45 -12.26 1.80 5.23
C ASP A 45 -12.75 1.09 6.50
N LYS A 46 -14.03 0.67 6.52
CA LYS A 46 -14.62 0.05 7.70
C LYS A 46 -14.28 -1.44 7.81
N LYS A 47 -14.40 -2.20 6.73
CA LYS A 47 -14.38 -3.67 6.77
C LYS A 47 -13.06 -4.27 6.30
N PHE A 48 -12.39 -3.67 5.30
CA PHE A 48 -11.25 -4.32 4.63
C PHE A 48 -9.90 -3.77 5.03
N ILE A 49 -9.83 -2.49 5.41
CA ILE A 49 -8.58 -1.76 5.54
C ILE A 49 -8.42 -1.22 6.98
N GLU A 50 -7.17 -1.10 7.41
CA GLU A 50 -6.76 -0.43 8.63
C GLU A 50 -5.50 0.38 8.34
N VAL A 51 -5.56 1.68 8.60
CA VAL A 51 -4.44 2.62 8.33
C VAL A 51 -3.23 2.24 9.16
N ILE A 52 -2.05 2.26 8.53
CA ILE A 52 -0.77 2.10 9.20
C ILE A 52 -0.22 3.50 9.46
N GLU A 53 -0.06 3.86 10.74
CA GLU A 53 0.51 5.15 11.13
C GLU A 53 2.03 5.13 10.93
N THR A 54 2.53 5.89 9.94
CA THR A 54 3.96 6.12 9.77
C THR A 54 4.39 7.41 10.48
N GLN A 55 5.57 7.40 11.09
CA GLN A 55 6.07 8.56 11.83
C GLN A 55 6.95 9.47 10.96
N TYR A 56 7.67 8.89 10.01
CA TYR A 56 8.70 9.54 9.23
C TYR A 56 8.65 9.17 7.75
N LEU A 57 8.18 7.98 7.40
CA LEU A 57 8.04 7.59 6.00
C LEU A 57 7.00 8.46 5.31
N THR A 58 7.44 9.17 4.27
CA THR A 58 6.62 10.10 3.50
C THR A 58 6.97 9.98 2.02
N LEU A 59 6.16 9.25 1.27
CA LEU A 59 6.36 9.06 -0.16
C LEU A 59 5.39 9.91 -0.98
N SER A 60 5.88 10.44 -2.10
CA SER A 60 5.08 11.20 -3.05
C SER A 60 4.44 10.25 -4.06
N ALA A 61 3.12 10.29 -4.17
CA ALA A 61 2.39 9.58 -5.22
C ALA A 61 2.68 10.17 -6.62
N ASN A 62 3.20 11.40 -6.69
CA ASN A 62 3.57 12.07 -7.94
C ASN A 62 4.99 11.72 -8.42
N THR A 63 5.70 10.80 -7.76
CA THR A 63 6.98 10.31 -8.30
C THR A 63 6.68 9.62 -9.64
N PRO A 64 7.40 9.93 -10.74
CA PRO A 64 7.09 9.39 -12.07
C PRO A 64 7.00 7.86 -12.14
N GLU A 65 7.81 7.14 -11.37
CA GLU A 65 7.76 5.67 -11.33
C GLU A 65 6.53 5.15 -10.58
N ILE A 66 6.09 5.83 -9.52
CA ILE A 66 4.87 5.48 -8.77
C ILE A 66 3.62 5.84 -9.59
N GLU A 67 3.61 7.03 -10.21
CA GLU A 67 2.48 7.56 -10.97
C GLU A 67 2.04 6.62 -12.10
N LYS A 68 2.99 5.88 -12.71
CA LYS A 68 2.70 4.84 -13.71
C LYS A 68 1.72 3.77 -13.22
N PHE A 69 1.67 3.51 -11.92
CA PHE A 69 0.78 2.53 -11.31
C PHE A 69 -0.56 3.12 -10.86
N LEU A 70 -0.71 4.45 -10.85
CA LEU A 70 -1.89 5.16 -10.33
C LEU A 70 -2.92 5.52 -11.42
N ILE A 71 -2.87 4.83 -12.56
CA ILE A 71 -3.81 5.06 -13.67
C ILE A 71 -5.19 4.45 -13.37
N LYS A 72 -6.24 5.03 -13.96
CA LYS A 72 -7.65 4.64 -13.69
C LYS A 72 -7.97 3.17 -14.01
N ASP A 73 -7.24 2.57 -14.95
CA ASP A 73 -7.34 1.16 -15.35
C ASP A 73 -6.19 0.31 -14.79
N SER A 74 -5.56 0.78 -13.72
CA SER A 74 -4.43 0.10 -13.11
C SER A 74 -4.82 -1.29 -12.65
N GLU A 75 -4.03 -2.28 -13.00
CA GLU A 75 -4.26 -3.67 -12.61
C GLU A 75 -4.26 -3.84 -11.08
N ILE A 76 -3.64 -2.92 -10.35
CA ILE A 76 -3.51 -2.98 -8.89
C ILE A 76 -4.60 -2.21 -8.13
N ILE A 77 -5.48 -1.47 -8.82
CA ILE A 77 -6.61 -0.78 -8.16
C ILE A 77 -7.60 -1.82 -7.62
N LEU A 78 -8.06 -1.67 -6.37
CA LEU A 78 -8.96 -2.65 -5.76
C LEU A 78 -10.36 -2.64 -6.39
N HIS A 79 -10.83 -1.47 -6.79
CA HIS A 79 -12.11 -1.27 -7.47
C HIS A 79 -12.06 0.06 -8.27
N PRO A 80 -12.75 0.21 -9.41
CA PRO A 80 -12.71 1.45 -10.21
C PRO A 80 -13.18 2.73 -9.49
N GLN A 81 -13.91 2.58 -8.38
CA GLN A 81 -14.36 3.68 -7.52
C GLN A 81 -13.49 3.86 -6.27
N SER A 82 -12.56 2.92 -6.01
CA SER A 82 -11.69 2.95 -4.84
C SER A 82 -10.49 3.87 -5.06
N ARG A 83 -10.00 4.46 -3.99
CA ARG A 83 -8.72 5.17 -3.94
C ARG A 83 -7.54 4.31 -3.48
N HIS A 84 -7.82 3.04 -3.18
CA HIS A 84 -6.85 2.12 -2.63
C HIS A 84 -6.24 1.22 -3.71
N TYR A 85 -4.93 1.06 -3.62
CA TYR A 85 -4.10 0.25 -4.51
C TYR A 85 -3.44 -0.88 -3.73
N PHE A 86 -3.44 -2.07 -4.31
CA PHE A 86 -2.74 -3.23 -3.76
C PHE A 86 -1.26 -3.19 -4.10
N VAL A 87 -0.40 -3.44 -3.11
CA VAL A 87 1.04 -3.43 -3.33
C VAL A 87 1.48 -4.79 -3.86
N THR A 88 1.71 -4.84 -5.18
CA THR A 88 2.32 -5.99 -5.86
C THR A 88 3.85 -5.92 -5.79
N GLU A 89 4.51 -7.01 -6.19
CA GLU A 89 5.98 -7.10 -6.17
C GLU A 89 6.66 -6.00 -7.00
N LYS A 90 6.13 -5.69 -8.18
CA LYS A 90 6.69 -4.63 -9.05
C LYS A 90 6.61 -3.25 -8.41
N LEU A 91 5.48 -2.97 -7.76
CA LEU A 91 5.26 -1.69 -7.10
C LEU A 91 6.09 -1.59 -5.83
N TRP A 92 6.23 -2.68 -5.08
CA TRP A 92 7.09 -2.73 -3.90
C TRP A 92 8.54 -2.35 -4.22
N GLN A 93 9.10 -2.89 -5.32
CA GLN A 93 10.44 -2.52 -5.77
C GLN A 93 10.60 -1.02 -6.00
N VAL A 94 9.59 -0.38 -6.61
CA VAL A 94 9.58 1.07 -6.82
C VAL A 94 9.49 1.83 -5.50
N LEU A 95 8.64 1.37 -4.56
CA LEU A 95 8.53 1.97 -3.24
C LEU A 95 9.85 1.84 -2.45
N GLU A 96 10.52 0.70 -2.51
CA GLU A 96 11.84 0.49 -1.88
C GLU A 96 12.89 1.47 -2.40
N GLU A 97 12.94 1.71 -3.71
CA GLU A 97 13.85 2.70 -4.30
C GLU A 97 13.56 4.12 -3.80
N GLU A 98 12.29 4.50 -3.68
CA GLU A 98 11.90 5.82 -3.18
C GLU A 98 12.16 5.98 -1.68
N ILE A 99 11.91 4.93 -0.88
CA ILE A 99 12.31 4.86 0.53
C ILE A 99 13.82 5.04 0.67
N PHE A 100 14.59 4.34 -0.17
CA PHE A 100 16.05 4.45 -0.15
C PHE A 100 16.52 5.86 -0.48
N LYS A 101 15.95 6.52 -1.52
CA LYS A 101 16.24 7.92 -1.83
C LYS A 101 15.93 8.84 -0.64
N GLN A 102 14.74 8.70 -0.04
CA GLN A 102 14.38 9.48 1.16
C GLN A 102 15.40 9.28 2.29
N SER A 103 15.88 8.05 2.48
CA SER A 103 16.85 7.74 3.55
C SER A 103 18.19 8.46 3.37
N GLN A 104 18.61 8.74 2.13
CA GLN A 104 19.87 9.44 1.84
C GLN A 104 19.86 10.91 2.27
N ASP A 105 18.67 11.51 2.33
CA ASP A 105 18.49 12.91 2.73
C ASP A 105 18.43 13.09 4.26
N ILE A 106 18.38 11.99 5.03
CA ILE A 106 18.29 12.03 6.49
C ILE A 106 19.66 12.31 7.11
N LYS A 107 19.76 13.43 7.82
CA LYS A 107 20.99 13.86 8.50
C LYS A 107 21.05 13.45 9.97
N ASN A 108 19.91 13.14 10.58
CA ASN A 108 19.80 12.85 12.00
C ASN A 108 19.58 11.35 12.25
N ALA A 109 20.39 10.76 13.13
CA ALA A 109 20.29 9.35 13.48
C ALA A 109 18.93 8.95 14.08
N LYS A 110 18.29 9.83 14.85
CA LYS A 110 16.98 9.59 15.45
C LYS A 110 15.90 9.48 14.38
N ASP A 111 15.93 10.38 13.41
CA ASP A 111 15.01 10.41 12.27
C ASP A 111 15.19 9.17 11.38
N PHE A 112 16.44 8.76 11.17
CA PHE A 112 16.75 7.52 10.46
C PHE A 112 16.17 6.30 11.19
N LEU A 113 16.28 6.24 12.52
CA LEU A 113 15.70 5.15 13.32
C LEU A 113 14.17 5.12 13.24
N TYR A 114 13.49 6.28 13.13
CA TYR A 114 12.05 6.31 12.90
C TYR A 114 11.68 5.80 11.51
N LEU A 115 12.41 6.22 10.46
CA LEU A 115 12.22 5.69 9.11
C LEU A 115 12.36 4.17 9.08
N VAL A 116 13.40 3.61 9.70
CA VAL A 116 13.63 2.16 9.72
C VAL A 116 12.49 1.42 10.41
N LYS A 117 11.93 1.97 11.49
CA LYS A 117 10.76 1.37 12.18
C LYS A 117 9.54 1.33 11.26
N ASP A 118 9.22 2.43 10.59
CA ASP A 118 8.12 2.51 9.64
C ASP A 118 8.31 1.50 8.50
N CYS A 119 9.52 1.42 7.94
CA CYS A 119 9.85 0.48 6.87
C CYS A 119 9.69 -0.97 7.32
N THR A 120 10.17 -1.31 8.52
CA THR A 120 10.07 -2.67 9.09
C THR A 120 8.60 -3.08 9.28
N GLU A 121 7.76 -2.15 9.75
CA GLU A 121 6.34 -2.41 9.92
C GLU A 121 5.64 -2.64 8.58
N ILE A 122 5.89 -1.77 7.61
CA ILE A 122 5.29 -1.85 6.26
C ILE A 122 5.75 -3.12 5.53
N GLU A 123 7.04 -3.43 5.56
CA GLU A 123 7.60 -4.66 5.00
C GLU A 123 6.97 -5.91 5.66
N GLY A 124 6.66 -5.83 6.95
CA GLY A 124 5.93 -6.86 7.68
C GLY A 124 4.55 -7.15 7.10
N TYR A 125 3.81 -6.13 6.65
CA TYR A 125 2.52 -6.32 5.97
C TYR A 125 2.67 -6.69 4.50
N TYR A 126 3.68 -6.15 3.82
CA TYR A 126 4.01 -6.51 2.45
C TYR A 126 4.34 -8.00 2.35
N SER A 127 5.26 -8.52 3.16
CA SER A 127 5.64 -9.95 3.16
C SER A 127 4.46 -10.90 3.45
N LYS A 128 3.44 -10.41 4.14
CA LYS A 128 2.17 -11.12 4.38
C LYS A 128 1.14 -10.92 3.27
N LYS A 129 1.47 -10.22 2.19
CA LYS A 129 0.63 -9.85 1.06
C LYS A 129 -0.64 -9.11 1.46
N MET A 130 -0.49 -8.26 2.47
CA MET A 130 -1.57 -7.52 3.13
C MET A 130 -1.41 -6.01 2.97
N LEU A 131 -0.41 -5.54 2.24
CA LEU A 131 -0.15 -4.10 2.11
C LEU A 131 -0.97 -3.47 0.98
N VAL A 132 -1.65 -2.38 1.31
CA VAL A 132 -2.35 -1.49 0.39
C VAL A 132 -1.93 -0.06 0.68
N PHE A 133 -2.23 0.87 -0.22
CA PHE A 133 -2.11 2.30 0.08
C PHE A 133 -3.19 3.13 -0.60
N GLU A 134 -3.41 4.32 -0.07
CA GLU A 134 -4.19 5.39 -0.69
C GLU A 134 -3.24 6.49 -1.20
N ALA A 135 -3.53 7.04 -2.39
CA ALA A 135 -2.89 8.25 -2.89
C ALA A 135 -3.81 9.46 -2.66
N SER A 136 -3.47 10.34 -1.71
CA SER A 136 -4.29 11.50 -1.31
C SER A 136 -3.54 12.82 -1.38
#